data_AF-A0A2N1J1S7-F1
#
_entry.id   AF-A0A2N1J1S7-F1
#
_cell.length_a   1.000
_cell.length_b   1.000
_cell.length_c   1.000
_cell.angle_alpha   90.00
_cell.angle_beta   90.00
_cell.angle_gamma   90.00
#
_symmetry.space_group_name_H-M   'P 1'
#
loop_
_entity.id
_entity.type
_entity.pdbx_description
1 polymer ?
#
loop_
_entity_poly.entity_id
_entity_poly.type
_entity_poly.pdbx_seq_one_letter_code
_entity_poly.pdbx_strand_id
1 'polypeptide(L)' 'MSTTTQIATLELSGTKKGKIIISNITEPYGKKTEDVVSIGIALNGKDIEWKSHIPYANLDSVIEVLQKVNEEKKAQDA' A
#
# COMPACT_ATOMS: atom_id res chain seq x y z
N MET A 1 15.78 15.37 1.55
CA MET A 1 15.68 13.93 1.86
C MET A 1 14.22 13.61 1.85
N SER A 2 13.79 12.54 1.19
CA SER A 2 12.39 12.11 1.20
C SER A 2 11.98 11.69 2.60
N THR A 3 10.81 12.11 3.07
CA THR A 3 10.29 11.74 4.39
C THR A 3 9.25 10.65 4.23
N THR A 4 9.46 9.50 4.88
CA THR A 4 8.46 8.43 4.93
C THR A 4 7.67 8.52 6.23
N THR A 5 6.36 8.67 6.14
CA THR A 5 5.43 8.71 7.28
C THR A 5 4.50 7.51 7.21
N GLN A 6 4.56 6.63 8.21
CA GLN A 6 3.64 5.49 8.29
C GLN A 6 2.21 5.97 8.56
N ILE A 7 1.28 5.57 7.70
CA ILE A 7 -0.15 5.90 7.81
C ILE A 7 -0.87 4.79 8.55
N ALA A 8 -0.67 3.54 8.12
CA ALA A 8 -1.40 2.40 8.65
C ALA A 8 -0.56 1.12 8.60
N THR A 9 -0.93 0.16 9.44
CA THR A 9 -0.42 -1.21 9.39
C THR A 9 -1.56 -2.17 9.62
N LEU A 10 -1.70 -3.13 8.72
CA LEU A 10 -2.69 -4.20 8.76
C LEU A 10 -1.98 -5.55 8.90
N GLU A 11 -2.68 -6.52 9.46
CA GLU A 11 -2.21 -7.90 9.52
C GLU A 11 -2.45 -8.59 8.18
N LEU A 12 -1.45 -9.32 7.69
CA LEU A 12 -1.55 -10.07 6.45
C LEU A 12 -2.28 -11.39 6.70
N SER A 13 -3.53 -11.48 6.25
CA SER A 13 -4.33 -12.69 6.31
C SER A 13 -3.62 -13.89 5.68
N GLY A 14 -3.65 -15.04 6.35
CA GLY A 14 -2.94 -16.26 5.92
C GLY A 14 -1.54 -16.42 6.50
N THR A 15 -1.03 -15.44 7.25
CA THR A 15 0.26 -15.54 7.95
C THR A 15 0.12 -15.19 9.43
N LYS A 16 0.96 -15.78 10.29
CA LYS A 16 0.93 -15.49 11.74
C LYS A 16 1.58 -14.16 12.12
N LYS A 17 2.44 -13.61 11.25
CA LYS A 17 3.27 -12.44 11.54
C LYS A 17 3.32 -11.42 10.42
N GLY A 18 2.72 -11.72 9.27
CA GLY A 18 2.83 -10.84 8.12
C GLY A 18 2.07 -9.54 8.35
N LYS A 19 2.59 -8.47 7.76
CA LYS A 19 2.03 -7.12 7.89
C LYS A 19 1.98 -6.43 6.54
N ILE A 20 0.89 -5.72 6.30
CA ILE A 20 0.73 -4.78 5.20
C ILE A 20 0.91 -3.39 5.80
N ILE A 21 1.90 -2.64 5.32
CA ILE A 21 2.29 -1.35 5.87
C ILE A 21 2.04 -0.30 4.80
N ILE A 22 1.24 0.71 5.11
CA ILE A 22 0.90 1.80 4.20
C ILE A 22 1.58 3.06 4.73
N SER A 23 2.39 3.71 3.91
CA SER A 23 3.15 4.91 4.29
C SER A 23 3.05 5.99 3.22
N ASN A 24 2.97 7.25 3.62
CA ASN A 24 3.20 8.38 2.72
C ASN A 24 4.70 8.58 2.52
N ILE A 25 5.15 8.88 1.31
CA ILE A 25 6.51 9.33 1.04
C ILE A 25 6.42 10.71 0.42
N THR A 26 6.90 11.71 1.17
CA THR A 26 6.98 13.10 0.72
C THR A 26 8.26 13.35 -0.06
N GLU A 27 8.14 14.02 -1.20
CA GLU A 27 9.25 14.37 -2.09
C GLU A 27 10.17 13.15 -2.43
N PRO A 28 9.61 12.00 -2.86
CA PRO A 28 10.36 10.76 -3.09
C PRO A 28 11.43 10.89 -4.18
N TYR A 29 11.22 11.79 -5.14
CA TYR A 29 12.10 11.98 -6.29
C TYR A 29 12.81 13.35 -6.30
N GLY A 30 12.71 14.11 -5.21
CA GLY A 30 13.39 15.40 -5.05
C GLY A 30 12.43 16.53 -4.68
N LYS A 31 13.00 17.75 -4.54
CA LYS A 31 12.20 18.90 -4.11
C LYS A 31 11.09 19.23 -5.10
N LYS A 32 9.88 19.47 -4.60
CA LYS A 32 8.64 19.75 -5.37
C LYS A 32 8.09 18.58 -6.20
N THR A 33 8.58 17.36 -6.02
CA THR A 33 7.92 16.20 -6.64
C THR A 33 6.70 15.83 -5.82
N GLU A 34 5.62 15.43 -6.49
CA GLU A 34 4.40 15.01 -5.82
C GLU A 34 4.67 13.85 -4.85
N ASP A 35 3.93 13.85 -3.76
CA ASP A 35 3.95 12.79 -2.76
C ASP A 35 3.44 11.49 -3.40
N VAL A 36 3.85 10.36 -2.82
CA VAL A 36 3.37 9.04 -3.25
C VAL A 36 2.97 8.24 -2.02
N VAL A 37 1.91 7.44 -2.15
CA VAL A 37 1.60 6.42 -1.15
C VAL A 37 2.40 5.16 -1.48
N SER A 38 3.02 4.56 -0.47
CA SER A 38 3.79 3.34 -0.58
C SER A 38 3.11 2.23 0.22
N ILE A 39 2.89 1.09 -0.43
CA ILE A 39 2.33 -0.11 0.20
C ILE A 39 3.46 -1.14 0.27
N GLY A 40 3.84 -1.50 1.49
CA GLY A 40 4.82 -2.53 1.80
C GLY A 40 4.18 -3.80 2.34
N ILE A 41 4.63 -4.97 1.91
CA ILE A 41 4.24 -6.27 2.47
C ILE A 41 5.46 -6.91 3.14
N ALA A 42 5.33 -7.27 4.40
CA ALA A 42 6.35 -7.94 5.19
C ALA A 42 5.83 -9.28 5.68
N LEU A 43 6.33 -10.43 5.19
CA LEU A 43 5.85 -11.75 5.62
C LEU A 43 6.24 -12.09 7.07
N ASN A 44 7.41 -11.60 7.50
CA ASN A 44 7.92 -11.79 8.86
C ASN A 44 7.53 -10.65 9.82
N GLY A 45 6.77 -9.66 9.34
CA GLY A 45 6.27 -8.53 10.13
C GLY A 45 7.32 -7.44 10.44
N LYS A 46 8.50 -7.54 9.84
CA LYS A 46 9.63 -6.63 10.06
C LYS A 46 10.28 -6.21 8.75
N ASP A 47 10.67 -7.17 7.93
CA ASP A 47 11.31 -6.93 6.64
C ASP A 47 10.26 -6.81 5.54
N ILE A 48 10.20 -5.64 4.89
CA ILE A 48 9.33 -5.41 3.73
C ILE A 48 9.94 -6.10 2.51
N GLU A 49 9.30 -7.16 2.04
CA GLU A 49 9.74 -7.93 0.87
C GLU A 49 9.24 -7.32 -0.43
N TRP A 50 8.02 -6.78 -0.42
CA TRP A 50 7.45 -6.09 -1.58
C TRP A 50 7.06 -4.68 -1.20
N LYS A 51 7.38 -3.71 -2.05
CA LYS A 51 6.92 -2.32 -1.93
C LYS A 51 6.47 -1.79 -3.28
N SER A 52 5.35 -1.07 -3.30
CA SER A 52 4.86 -0.38 -4.50
C SER A 52 4.60 1.08 -4.18
N HIS A 53 5.17 1.97 -4.99
CA HIS A 53 4.91 3.41 -4.92
C HIS A 53 3.79 3.76 -5.88
N ILE A 54 2.74 4.39 -5.37
CA ILE A 54 1.55 4.77 -6.10
C ILE A 54 1.43 6.30 -5.99
N PRO A 55 1.52 7.04 -7.11
CA PRO A 55 1.27 8.48 -7.11
C PRO A 55 -0.14 8.79 -6.63
N TYR A 56 -0.30 9.85 -5.84
CA TYR A 56 -1.64 10.28 -5.40
C TYR A 56 -2.55 10.61 -6.57
N ALA A 57 -2.00 11.12 -7.67
CA ALA A 57 -2.75 11.37 -8.91
C ALA A 57 -3.42 10.12 -9.51
N ASN A 58 -2.96 8.91 -9.16
CA ASN A 58 -3.56 7.65 -9.61
C ASN A 58 -4.26 6.88 -8.49
N LEU A 59 -4.27 7.41 -7.26
CA LEU A 59 -4.72 6.66 -6.09
C LEU A 59 -6.21 6.33 -6.16
N ASP A 60 -7.06 7.28 -6.57
CA ASP A 60 -8.50 7.04 -6.73
C ASP A 60 -8.77 5.88 -7.70
N SER A 61 -8.15 5.89 -8.88
CA SER A 61 -8.33 4.81 -9.86
C SER A 61 -7.84 3.45 -9.34
N VAL A 62 -6.75 3.42 -8.57
CA VAL A 62 -6.28 2.19 -7.94
C VAL A 62 -7.29 1.69 -6.91
N ILE A 63 -7.83 2.59 -6.07
CA ILE A 63 -8.85 2.24 -5.07
C ILE A 63 -10.10 1.69 -5.75
N GLU A 64 -10.60 2.34 -6.81
CA GLU A 64 -11.76 1.88 -7.57
C GLU A 64 -11.57 0.45 -8.10
N VAL A 65 -10.40 0.16 -8.69
CA VAL A 65 -10.09 -1.18 -9.20
C VAL A 65 -10.00 -2.20 -8.05
N LEU A 66 -9.36 -1.87 -6.93
CA LEU A 66 -9.26 -2.76 -5.77
C LEU A 66 -10.63 -3.06 -5.15
N GLN A 67 -11.52 -2.06 -5.08
CA GLN A 67 -12.89 -2.23 -4.61
C GLN A 67 -13.67 -3.16 -5.53
N LYS A 68 -13.60 -2.93 -6.84
CA LYS A 68 -14.26 -3.78 -7.83
C LYS A 68 -13.81 -5.23 -7.75
N VAL A 69 -12.50 -5.48 -7.68
CA VAL A 69 -11.93 -6.83 -7.54
C VAL A 69 -12.42 -7.52 -6.25
N ASN A 70 -12.52 -6.78 -5.15
CA ASN A 70 -13.06 -7.30 -3.89
C ASN A 70 -14.55 -7.66 -3.99
N GLU A 71 -15.35 -6.86 -4.68
CA GLU A 71 -16.77 -7.17 -4.95
C GLU A 71 -16.92 -8.39 -5.85
N GLU A 72 -16.14 -8.48 -6.93
CA GLU A 72 -16.13 -9.64 -7.83
C GLU A 72 -15.76 -10.92 -7.09
N LYS A 73 -14.75 -10.86 -6.20
CA LYS A 73 -14.35 -12.01 -5.38
C LYS A 73 -15.48 -12.47 -4.46
N LYS A 74 -16.13 -11.54 -3.74
CA LYS A 74 -17.28 -11.85 -2.87
C LYS A 74 -18.45 -12.47 -3.63
N ALA A 75 -18.71 -12.00 -4.86
CA ALA A 75 -19.76 -12.55 -5.71
C ALA A 75 -19.44 -13.97 -6.23
N GLN A 76 -18.16 -14.32 -6.38
CA GLN A 76 -17.73 -15.68 -6.75
C GLN A 76 -17.78 -16.68 -5.59
N ASP A 77 -17.62 -16.19 -4.36
CA ASP A 77 -17.64 -17.01 -3.14
C ASP A 77 -19.05 -17.11 -2.49
N ALA A 78 -20.08 -16.47 -3.09
CA ALA A 78 -21.48 -16.47 -2.65
C ALA A 78 -22.33 -17.46 -3.46
#